data_AF-A0A6A4GC69-F1
#
_entry.id   AF-A0A6A4GC69-F1
#
_cell.length_a   1.000
_cell.length_b   1.000
_cell.length_c   1.000
_cell.angle_alpha   90.00
_cell.angle_beta   90.00
_cell.angle_gamma   90.00
#
_symmetry.space_group_name_H-M   'P 1'
#
loop_
_entity.id
_entity.type
_entity.pdbx_description
1 polymer ?
#
loop_
_entity_poly.entity_id
_entity_poly.type
_entity_poly.pdbx_seq_one_letter_code
_entity_poly.pdbx_strand_id
1 'polypeptide(L)'
;AELELETAVQTLRKAEIRLKKKEEALGVTARQQLQHLIKSPFLTKKMNARALKTRIRERLRSRKFELDRLERSFRKQRSEQRINEHTQDSVKRRDPGIAELTRKYNKLCDDMATLIRQKKAPRNAISPVRIEMEGLFNLDVDDDIWLDIGLGYDDDDDNGGGIGSAPPLWLSNDNVRAGIRAMLDRDRCLEERKRL
;
A
#
# COMPACT_ATOMS: atom_id res chain seq x y z
N ALA A 1 -18.74 21.70 58.44
CA ALA A 1 -17.74 22.22 57.49
C ALA A 1 -16.81 21.14 56.93
N GLU A 2 -15.83 20.59 57.68
CA GLU A 2 -14.89 19.58 57.13
C GLU A 2 -15.57 18.25 56.71
N LEU A 3 -16.52 17.76 57.50
CA LEU A 3 -17.24 16.52 57.22
C LEU A 3 -18.21 16.63 56.01
N GLU A 4 -18.73 17.83 55.78
CA GLU A 4 -19.57 18.15 54.61
C GLU A 4 -18.72 18.32 53.35
N LEU A 5 -17.51 18.86 53.48
CA LEU A 5 -16.55 18.96 52.40
C LEU A 5 -16.12 17.55 51.93
N GLU A 6 -15.83 16.65 52.87
CA GLU A 6 -15.40 15.30 52.56
C GLU A 6 -16.50 14.48 51.87
N THR A 7 -17.74 14.60 52.32
CA THR A 7 -18.90 13.97 51.66
C THR A 7 -19.17 14.55 50.27
N ALA A 8 -19.02 15.86 50.08
CA ALA A 8 -19.11 16.50 48.76
C ALA A 8 -18.01 16.00 47.79
N VAL A 9 -16.77 15.84 48.25
CA VAL A 9 -15.67 15.30 47.44
C VAL A 9 -15.95 13.84 47.04
N GLN A 10 -16.48 13.03 47.96
CA GLN A 10 -16.83 11.63 47.67
C GLN A 10 -17.98 11.50 46.66
N THR A 11 -18.98 12.38 46.73
CA THR A 11 -20.09 12.39 45.75
C THR A 11 -19.64 12.84 44.37
N LEU A 12 -18.74 13.82 44.30
CA LEU A 12 -18.13 14.29 43.05
C LEU A 12 -17.32 13.15 42.39
N ARG A 13 -16.46 12.46 43.14
CA ARG A 13 -15.73 11.27 42.63
C ARG A 13 -16.66 10.18 42.07
N LYS A 14 -17.75 9.87 42.78
CA LYS A 14 -18.74 8.89 42.31
C LYS A 14 -19.45 9.36 41.05
N ALA A 15 -19.71 10.66 40.91
CA ALA A 15 -20.28 11.24 39.69
C ALA A 15 -19.30 11.15 38.51
N GLU A 16 -18.01 11.46 38.71
CA GLU A 16 -16.97 11.35 37.68
C GLU A 16 -16.82 9.91 37.17
N ILE A 17 -16.83 8.91 38.06
CA ILE A 17 -16.75 7.49 37.66
C ILE A 17 -17.97 7.08 36.82
N ARG A 18 -19.17 7.54 37.18
CA ARG A 18 -20.39 7.26 36.40
C ARG A 18 -20.35 7.95 35.04
N LEU A 19 -19.87 9.20 34.99
CA LEU A 19 -19.67 9.93 33.75
C LEU A 19 -18.72 9.17 32.84
N LYS A 20 -17.54 8.78 33.34
CA LYS A 20 -16.53 8.04 32.58
C LYS A 20 -17.06 6.72 32.03
N LYS A 21 -17.79 5.94 32.83
CA LYS A 21 -18.45 4.70 32.36
C LYS A 21 -19.46 4.95 31.24
N LYS A 22 -20.21 6.06 31.32
CA LYS A 22 -21.17 6.44 30.27
C LYS A 22 -20.45 6.96 29.03
N GLU A 23 -19.38 7.72 29.16
CA GLU A 23 -18.52 8.16 28.06
C GLU A 23 -17.87 6.99 27.31
N GLU A 24 -17.38 5.99 28.05
CA GLU A 24 -16.86 4.74 27.50
C GLU A 24 -17.96 3.94 26.78
N ALA A 25 -19.13 3.77 27.40
CA ALA A 25 -20.27 3.07 26.78
C ALA A 25 -20.80 3.76 25.52
N LEU A 26 -20.72 5.10 25.46
CA LEU A 26 -21.10 5.92 24.31
C LEU A 26 -19.95 6.07 23.28
N GLY A 27 -18.76 5.56 23.59
CA GLY A 27 -17.58 5.64 22.71
C GLY A 27 -17.10 7.06 22.42
N VAL A 28 -17.35 8.02 23.32
CA VAL A 28 -17.08 9.45 23.09
C VAL A 28 -15.59 9.69 22.84
N THR A 29 -14.74 9.07 23.66
CA THR A 29 -13.27 9.15 23.55
C THR A 29 -12.76 8.56 22.25
N ALA A 30 -13.28 7.39 21.85
CA ALA A 30 -12.93 6.73 20.59
C ALA A 30 -13.32 7.59 19.37
N ARG A 31 -14.51 8.21 19.40
CA ARG A 31 -14.95 9.14 18.34
C ARG A 31 -14.05 10.37 18.25
N GLN A 32 -13.65 10.95 19.37
CA GLN A 32 -12.71 12.09 19.39
C GLN A 32 -11.34 11.72 18.84
N GLN A 33 -10.80 10.57 19.25
CA GLN A 33 -9.53 10.05 18.72
C GLN A 33 -9.61 9.78 17.22
N LEU A 34 -10.70 9.17 16.75
CA LEU A 34 -10.94 8.97 15.32
C LEU A 34 -11.00 10.30 14.55
N GLN A 35 -11.74 11.29 15.05
CA GLN A 35 -11.79 12.62 14.42
C GLN A 35 -10.41 13.27 14.36
N HIS A 36 -9.58 13.11 15.39
CA HIS A 36 -8.20 13.57 15.39
C HIS A 36 -7.36 12.84 14.33
N LEU A 37 -7.51 11.52 14.22
CA LEU A 37 -6.81 10.70 13.22
C LEU A 37 -7.23 11.04 11.78
N ILE A 38 -8.53 11.23 11.52
CA ILE A 38 -9.06 11.63 10.21
C ILE A 38 -8.48 12.99 9.78
N LYS A 39 -8.32 13.92 10.73
CA LYS A 39 -7.73 15.24 10.49
C LYS A 39 -6.20 15.20 10.38
N SER A 40 -5.55 14.05 10.61
CA SER A 40 -4.10 13.94 10.51
C SER A 40 -3.66 14.03 9.05
N PRO A 41 -2.86 15.06 8.67
CA PRO A 41 -2.42 15.25 7.29
C PRO A 41 -1.56 14.08 6.80
N PHE A 42 -0.85 13.41 7.72
CA PHE A 42 -0.04 12.24 7.39
C PHE A 42 -0.92 11.05 6.99
N LEU A 43 -1.98 10.75 7.76
CA LEU A 43 -2.86 9.62 7.48
C LEU A 43 -3.65 9.81 6.19
N THR A 44 -4.16 11.03 5.94
CA THR A 44 -4.82 11.34 4.67
C THR A 44 -3.88 11.12 3.48
N LYS A 45 -2.62 11.57 3.57
CA LYS A 45 -1.63 11.35 2.50
C LYS A 45 -1.27 9.88 2.32
N LYS A 46 -1.13 9.13 3.43
CA LYS A 46 -0.88 7.68 3.41
C LYS A 46 -2.00 6.94 2.69
N MET A 47 -3.26 7.24 3.02
CA MET A 47 -4.44 6.63 2.37
C MET A 47 -4.50 6.98 0.87
N ASN A 48 -4.26 8.23 0.51
CA ASN A 48 -4.22 8.65 -0.88
C ASN A 48 -3.09 7.96 -1.65
N ALA A 49 -1.91 7.83 -1.04
CA ALA A 49 -0.76 7.16 -1.66
C ALA A 49 -1.06 5.67 -1.87
N ARG A 50 -1.70 4.99 -0.92
CA ARG A 50 -2.16 3.60 -1.05
C ARG A 50 -3.12 3.45 -2.24
N ALA A 51 -4.15 4.31 -2.33
CA ALA A 51 -5.10 4.29 -3.43
C ALA A 51 -4.43 4.53 -4.80
N LEU A 52 -3.50 5.49 -4.89
CA LEU A 52 -2.75 5.74 -6.11
C LEU A 52 -1.87 4.55 -6.50
N LYS A 53 -1.17 3.93 -5.53
CA LYS A 53 -0.32 2.77 -5.78
C LYS A 53 -1.12 1.58 -6.32
N THR A 54 -2.29 1.30 -5.74
CA THR A 54 -3.21 0.26 -6.26
C THR A 54 -3.63 0.56 -7.70
N ARG A 55 -4.01 1.80 -8.00
CA ARG A 55 -4.40 2.21 -9.36
C ARG A 55 -3.24 2.12 -10.37
N ILE A 56 -2.02 2.48 -9.96
CA ILE A 56 -0.83 2.36 -10.81
C ILE A 56 -0.56 0.89 -11.11
N ARG A 57 -0.54 0.01 -10.09
CA ARG A 57 -0.37 -1.44 -10.25
C ARG A 57 -1.37 -2.03 -11.23
N GLU A 58 -2.66 -1.70 -11.07
CA GLU A 58 -3.71 -2.17 -11.95
C GLU A 58 -3.48 -1.73 -13.40
N ARG A 59 -3.13 -0.46 -13.63
CA ARG A 59 -2.90 0.07 -14.97
C ARG A 59 -1.66 -0.52 -15.64
N LEU A 60 -0.57 -0.70 -14.90
CA LEU A 60 0.65 -1.34 -15.40
C LEU A 60 0.40 -2.80 -15.75
N ARG A 61 -0.34 -3.52 -14.91
CA ARG A 61 -0.76 -4.89 -15.17
C ARG A 61 -1.62 -4.99 -16.42
N SER A 62 -2.66 -4.18 -16.54
CA SER A 62 -3.54 -4.16 -17.73
C SER A 62 -2.74 -3.86 -19.00
N ARG A 63 -1.83 -2.88 -18.94
CA ARG A 63 -0.92 -2.56 -20.06
C ARG A 63 -0.06 -3.77 -20.45
N LYS A 64 0.55 -4.46 -19.49
CA LYS A 64 1.40 -5.65 -19.74
C LYS A 64 0.59 -6.75 -20.43
N PHE A 65 -0.62 -7.04 -19.96
CA PHE A 65 -1.49 -8.04 -20.58
C PHE A 65 -1.96 -7.66 -21.98
N GLU A 66 -2.27 -6.38 -22.22
CA GLU A 66 -2.65 -5.91 -23.55
C GLU A 66 -1.50 -6.03 -24.55
N LEU A 67 -0.26 -5.71 -24.14
CA LEU A 67 0.92 -5.90 -24.98
C LEU A 67 1.25 -7.37 -25.24
N ASP A 68 1.15 -8.24 -24.23
CA ASP A 68 1.35 -9.69 -24.41
C ASP A 68 0.30 -10.28 -25.36
N ARG A 69 -0.95 -9.82 -25.26
CA ARG A 69 -2.02 -10.21 -26.19
C ARG A 69 -1.72 -9.76 -27.62
N LEU A 70 -1.19 -8.55 -27.82
CA LEU A 70 -0.75 -8.08 -29.14
C LEU A 70 0.42 -8.90 -29.68
N GLU A 71 1.42 -9.18 -28.85
CA GLU A 71 2.57 -9.98 -29.27
C GLU A 71 2.16 -11.38 -29.74
N ARG A 72 1.22 -12.01 -29.02
CA ARG A 72 0.66 -13.32 -29.42
C ARG A 72 -0.16 -13.26 -30.70
N SER A 73 -0.91 -12.19 -30.97
CA SER A 73 -1.67 -12.06 -32.22
C SER A 73 -0.75 -11.87 -33.42
N PHE A 74 0.31 -11.06 -33.28
CA PHE A 74 1.33 -10.89 -34.32
C PHE A 74 1.99 -12.21 -34.75
N ARG A 75 2.22 -13.14 -33.80
CA ARG A 75 2.78 -14.47 -34.09
C ARG A 75 1.80 -15.40 -34.82
N LYS A 76 0.48 -15.17 -34.71
CA LYS A 76 -0.57 -16.05 -35.25
C LYS A 76 -1.11 -15.61 -36.60
N GLN A 77 -1.13 -14.32 -36.94
CA GLN A 77 -1.70 -13.82 -38.20
C GLN A 77 -0.94 -12.59 -38.71
N ARG A 78 -0.33 -12.70 -39.90
CA ARG A 78 0.30 -11.57 -40.60
C ARG A 78 -0.71 -10.52 -41.10
N SER A 79 -2.02 -10.80 -41.13
CA SER A 79 -3.02 -9.93 -41.76
C SER A 79 -3.74 -8.95 -40.82
N GLU A 80 -3.53 -8.98 -39.51
CA GLU A 80 -4.24 -8.13 -38.53
C GLU A 80 -3.47 -6.84 -38.15
N GLN A 81 -2.58 -6.38 -39.01
CA GLN A 81 -1.62 -5.32 -38.73
C GLN A 81 -2.29 -4.00 -38.29
N ARG A 82 -3.40 -3.60 -38.94
CA ARG A 82 -4.13 -2.35 -38.61
C ARG A 82 -4.84 -2.38 -37.24
N ILE A 83 -5.34 -3.55 -36.81
CA ILE A 83 -6.00 -3.70 -35.50
C ILE A 83 -4.95 -3.63 -34.39
N ASN A 84 -3.78 -4.24 -34.64
CA ASN A 84 -2.68 -4.22 -33.70
C ASN A 84 -2.07 -2.81 -33.56
N GLU A 85 -1.91 -2.07 -34.65
CA GLU A 85 -1.48 -0.66 -34.62
C GLU A 85 -2.44 0.21 -33.80
N HIS A 86 -3.75 0.08 -34.02
CA HIS A 86 -4.74 0.84 -33.25
C HIS A 86 -4.70 0.53 -31.75
N THR A 87 -4.48 -0.73 -31.39
CA THR A 87 -4.34 -1.16 -30.00
C THR A 87 -3.04 -0.64 -29.39
N GLN A 88 -1.92 -0.70 -30.13
CA GLN A 88 -0.62 -0.17 -29.68
C GLN A 88 -0.70 1.34 -29.43
N ASP A 89 -1.36 2.09 -30.32
CA ASP A 89 -1.57 3.54 -30.15
C ASP A 89 -2.47 3.84 -28.95
N SER A 90 -3.51 3.02 -28.74
CA SER A 90 -4.39 3.14 -27.58
C SER A 90 -3.67 2.86 -26.26
N VAL A 91 -2.70 1.94 -26.25
CA VAL A 91 -1.79 1.73 -25.11
C VAL A 91 -0.90 2.95 -24.90
N LYS A 92 -0.19 3.42 -25.93
CA LYS A 92 0.71 4.60 -25.85
C LYS A 92 0.00 5.85 -25.36
N ARG A 93 -1.28 6.06 -25.73
CA ARG A 93 -2.08 7.21 -25.26
C ARG A 93 -2.36 7.18 -23.76
N ARG A 94 -2.36 6.00 -23.13
CA ARG A 94 -2.60 5.86 -21.68
C ARG A 94 -1.32 6.00 -20.85
N ASP A 95 -0.14 5.76 -21.45
CA ASP A 95 1.16 5.83 -20.78
C ASP A 95 1.40 7.16 -20.05
N PRO A 96 1.13 8.35 -20.63
CA PRO A 96 1.27 9.63 -19.92
C PRO A 96 0.39 9.72 -18.66
N GLY A 97 -0.80 9.12 -18.69
CA GLY A 97 -1.71 9.10 -17.55
C GLY A 97 -1.20 8.21 -16.41
N ILE A 98 -0.50 7.12 -16.72
CA ILE A 98 0.17 6.26 -15.72
C ILE A 98 1.37 6.98 -15.12
N ALA A 99 2.18 7.63 -15.97
CA ALA A 99 3.31 8.45 -15.52
C ALA A 99 2.86 9.59 -14.60
N GLU A 100 1.72 10.23 -14.90
CA GLU A 100 1.17 11.29 -14.06
C GLU A 100 0.68 10.79 -12.69
N LEU A 101 0.02 9.63 -12.65
CA LEU A 101 -0.36 9.00 -11.38
C LEU A 101 0.89 8.67 -10.55
N THR A 102 1.95 8.20 -11.19
CA THR A 102 3.23 7.86 -10.54
C THR A 102 3.92 9.10 -9.99
N ARG A 103 3.94 10.22 -10.75
CA ARG A 103 4.43 11.52 -10.24
C ARG A 103 3.64 12.00 -9.03
N LYS A 104 2.31 11.90 -9.05
CA LYS A 104 1.47 12.25 -7.90
C LYS A 104 1.76 11.38 -6.68
N TYR A 105 1.95 10.08 -6.89
CA TYR A 105 2.34 9.16 -5.83
C TYR A 105 3.71 9.52 -5.23
N ASN A 106 4.71 9.76 -6.07
CA ASN A 106 6.05 10.14 -5.62
C ASN A 106 6.03 11.45 -4.84
N LYS A 107 5.24 12.45 -5.27
CA LYS A 107 5.03 13.69 -4.51
C LYS A 107 4.43 13.43 -3.13
N LEU A 108 3.48 12.50 -3.00
CA LEU A 108 2.93 12.14 -1.69
C LEU A 108 3.99 11.46 -0.80
N CYS A 109 4.89 10.66 -1.37
CA CYS A 109 6.00 10.08 -0.64
C CYS A 109 6.93 11.17 -0.09
N ASP A 110 7.28 12.15 -0.91
CA ASP A 110 8.09 13.30 -0.49
C ASP A 110 7.39 14.11 0.61
N ASP A 111 6.09 14.41 0.44
CA ASP A 111 5.29 15.09 1.45
C ASP A 111 5.27 14.31 2.77
N MET A 112 5.10 12.99 2.73
CA MET A 112 5.11 12.14 3.93
C MET A 112 6.49 12.13 4.61
N ALA A 113 7.58 12.06 3.85
CA ALA A 113 8.93 12.18 4.37
C ALA A 113 9.16 13.54 5.07
N THR A 114 8.64 14.64 4.50
CA THR A 114 8.71 15.96 5.15
C THR A 114 7.91 16.01 6.45
N LEU A 115 6.71 15.42 6.49
CA LEU A 115 5.88 15.36 7.71
C LEU A 115 6.54 14.53 8.82
N ILE A 116 7.23 13.45 8.47
CA ILE A 116 8.03 12.64 9.42
C ILE A 116 9.16 13.49 9.99
N ARG A 117 9.90 14.21 9.13
CA ARG A 117 10.99 15.11 9.56
C ARG A 117 10.48 16.22 10.49
N GLN A 118 9.29 16.75 10.23
CA GLN A 118 8.62 17.76 11.05
C GLN A 118 8.00 17.20 12.35
N LYS A 119 8.12 15.89 12.63
CA LYS A 119 7.49 15.20 13.78
C LYS A 119 5.96 15.37 13.84
N LYS A 120 5.32 15.60 12.68
CA LYS A 120 3.86 15.67 12.53
C LYS A 120 3.23 14.33 12.14
N ALA A 121 4.06 13.32 11.94
CA ALA A 121 3.64 11.95 11.69
C ALA A 121 3.49 11.16 13.01
N PRO A 122 2.69 10.09 13.03
CA PRO A 122 2.63 9.15 14.16
C PRO A 122 4.01 8.61 14.54
N ARG A 123 4.14 8.13 15.79
CA ARG A 123 5.38 7.49 16.26
C ARG A 123 5.74 6.31 15.35
N ASN A 124 7.03 6.18 15.03
CA ASN A 124 7.58 5.15 14.13
C ASN A 124 6.98 5.15 12.72
N ALA A 125 6.44 6.28 12.25
CA ALA A 125 5.97 6.39 10.88
C ALA A 125 7.13 6.26 9.89
N ILE A 126 6.96 5.37 8.92
CA ILE A 126 7.91 5.11 7.82
C ILE A 126 7.36 5.73 6.55
N SER A 127 8.22 6.43 5.80
CA SER A 127 7.86 6.96 4.49
C SER A 127 7.79 5.83 3.47
N PRO A 128 6.76 5.79 2.59
CA PRO A 128 6.73 4.87 1.47
C PRO A 128 7.89 5.09 0.49
N VAL A 129 8.27 4.01 -0.19
CA VAL A 129 9.32 4.01 -1.21
C VAL A 129 8.79 4.64 -2.50
N ARG A 130 9.59 5.50 -3.13
CA ARG A 130 9.25 6.13 -4.40
C ARG A 130 9.30 5.10 -5.53
N ILE A 131 8.43 5.25 -6.52
CA ILE A 131 8.47 4.44 -7.72
C ILE A 131 9.43 5.09 -8.71
N GLU A 132 10.38 4.31 -9.22
CA GLU A 132 11.30 4.77 -10.26
C GLU A 132 10.52 5.08 -11.55
N MET A 133 10.78 6.26 -12.10
CA MET A 133 10.13 6.69 -13.35
C MET A 133 10.83 6.07 -14.56
N GLU A 134 12.14 5.84 -14.43
CA GLU A 134 12.92 5.07 -15.40
C GLU A 134 12.53 3.60 -15.28
N GLY A 135 12.22 2.96 -16.40
CA GLY A 135 11.75 1.56 -16.37
C GLY A 135 10.32 1.36 -15.85
N LEU A 136 9.53 2.41 -15.58
CA LEU A 136 8.14 2.31 -15.06
C LEU A 136 7.25 1.31 -15.84
N PHE A 137 7.48 1.19 -17.16
CA PHE A 137 6.70 0.32 -18.05
C PHE A 137 7.29 -1.08 -18.22
N ASN A 138 8.50 -1.33 -17.70
CA ASN A 138 9.19 -2.61 -17.72
C ASN A 138 8.90 -3.39 -16.43
N LEU A 139 7.60 -3.57 -16.16
CA LEU A 139 7.12 -4.20 -14.93
C LEU A 139 7.59 -5.66 -14.84
N ASP A 140 8.34 -5.99 -13.79
CA ASP A 140 8.71 -7.35 -13.44
C ASP A 140 8.05 -7.82 -12.12
N VAL A 141 8.12 -9.12 -11.86
CA VAL A 141 7.55 -9.76 -10.67
C VAL A 141 8.30 -9.40 -9.39
N ASP A 142 9.59 -9.10 -9.49
CA ASP A 142 10.48 -8.77 -8.38
C ASP A 142 10.51 -7.26 -8.04
N ASP A 143 9.76 -6.43 -8.75
CA ASP A 143 9.80 -4.97 -8.58
C ASP A 143 9.22 -4.51 -7.22
N ASP A 144 9.86 -3.51 -6.61
CA ASP A 144 9.44 -2.90 -5.33
C ASP A 144 8.04 -2.26 -5.37
N ILE A 145 7.47 -2.07 -6.56
CA ILE A 145 6.10 -1.59 -6.73
C ILE A 145 5.07 -2.53 -6.08
N TRP A 146 5.41 -3.80 -5.87
CA TRP A 146 4.55 -4.78 -5.19
C TRP A 146 4.60 -4.68 -3.67
N LEU A 147 5.59 -3.98 -3.09
CA LEU A 147 5.81 -3.88 -1.66
C LEU A 147 5.07 -2.69 -1.05
N ASP A 148 4.11 -2.89 -0.13
CA ASP A 148 3.32 -1.82 0.49
C ASP A 148 3.99 -1.20 1.74
N ILE A 149 5.32 -1.07 1.71
CA ILE A 149 6.15 -0.49 2.78
C ILE A 149 5.69 0.94 3.09
N GLY A 150 5.42 1.22 4.36
CA GLY A 150 4.95 2.53 4.82
C GLY A 150 3.48 2.85 4.48
N LEU A 151 2.78 1.97 3.76
CA LEU A 151 1.38 2.19 3.32
C LEU A 151 0.35 1.34 4.07
N GLY A 152 0.80 0.37 4.87
CA GLY A 152 -0.05 -0.46 5.73
C GLY A 152 -0.18 -1.87 5.17
N TYR A 153 0.63 -2.79 5.70
CA TYR A 153 0.50 -4.23 5.47
C TYR A 153 -0.65 -4.83 6.30
N ASP A 154 -1.12 -4.13 7.34
CA ASP A 154 -1.84 -4.75 8.48
C ASP A 154 -3.38 -4.72 8.44
N ASP A 155 -4.02 -4.12 7.43
CA ASP A 155 -5.49 -3.97 7.44
C ASP A 155 -6.26 -5.04 6.64
N ASP A 156 -5.60 -5.89 5.84
CA ASP A 156 -6.27 -6.86 4.94
C ASP A 156 -5.74 -8.30 5.07
N ASP A 157 -5.48 -8.79 6.28
CA ASP A 157 -5.25 -10.23 6.47
C ASP A 157 -6.37 -10.88 7.32
N ASP A 158 -7.44 -11.25 6.62
CA ASP A 158 -8.44 -12.24 7.07
C ASP A 158 -7.82 -13.66 7.17
N ASN A 159 -6.53 -13.82 6.84
CA ASN A 159 -5.74 -15.05 6.95
C ASN A 159 -4.71 -15.00 8.10
N GLY A 160 -5.11 -14.48 9.27
CA GLY A 160 -4.50 -14.89 10.55
C GLY A 160 -3.11 -14.37 10.90
N GLY A 161 -2.56 -13.39 10.17
CA GLY A 161 -1.32 -12.69 10.50
C GLY A 161 -1.55 -11.34 11.16
N GLY A 162 -2.09 -11.30 12.38
CA GLY A 162 -2.35 -10.05 13.10
C GLY A 162 -1.12 -9.17 13.36
N ILE A 163 -1.40 -7.88 13.62
CA ILE A 163 -0.49 -6.83 14.09
C ILE A 163 0.58 -7.39 15.05
N GLY A 164 1.84 -7.40 14.60
CA GLY A 164 3.00 -7.78 15.41
C GLY A 164 3.64 -9.13 15.08
N SER A 165 3.13 -9.90 14.11
CA SER A 165 3.86 -11.04 13.58
C SER A 165 5.11 -10.55 12.82
N ALA A 166 6.28 -11.15 13.12
CA ALA A 166 7.49 -10.85 12.37
C ALA A 166 7.23 -11.10 10.86
N PRO A 167 7.74 -10.25 9.96
CA PRO A 167 7.48 -10.42 8.54
C PRO A 167 7.92 -11.82 8.11
N PRO A 168 7.12 -12.52 7.29
CA PRO A 168 7.44 -13.87 6.83
C PRO A 168 8.88 -13.98 6.32
N LEU A 169 9.53 -15.12 6.54
CA LEU A 169 10.97 -15.29 6.25
C LEU A 169 11.34 -15.01 4.79
N TRP A 170 10.45 -15.28 3.84
CA TRP A 170 10.67 -14.96 2.43
C TRP A 170 10.76 -13.44 2.16
N LEU A 171 10.22 -12.61 3.05
CA LEU A 171 10.25 -11.15 2.99
C LEU A 171 11.40 -10.55 3.81
N SER A 172 11.69 -11.11 4.98
CA SER A 172 12.65 -10.58 5.95
C SER A 172 14.07 -11.14 5.84
N ASN A 173 14.27 -12.29 5.20
CA ASN A 173 15.58 -12.95 5.11
C ASN A 173 16.05 -13.04 3.65
N ASP A 174 17.16 -12.35 3.34
CA ASP A 174 17.73 -12.29 1.99
C ASP A 174 18.21 -13.64 1.47
N ASN A 175 18.70 -14.52 2.35
CA ASN A 175 19.11 -15.87 1.96
C ASN A 175 17.91 -16.72 1.54
N VAL A 176 16.78 -16.57 2.23
CA VAL A 176 15.53 -17.26 1.88
C VAL A 176 15.01 -16.75 0.53
N ARG A 177 15.05 -15.43 0.32
CA ARG A 177 14.66 -14.80 -0.95
C ARG A 177 15.52 -15.29 -2.12
N ALA A 178 16.84 -15.29 -1.93
CA ALA A 178 17.80 -15.77 -2.93
C ALA A 178 17.63 -17.27 -3.22
N GLY A 179 17.39 -18.09 -2.20
CA GLY A 179 17.12 -19.51 -2.35
C GLY A 179 15.85 -19.80 -3.14
N ILE A 180 14.76 -19.06 -2.87
CA ILE A 180 13.51 -19.18 -3.63
C ILE A 180 13.73 -18.86 -5.11
N ARG A 181 14.42 -17.75 -5.43
CA ARG A 181 14.72 -17.39 -6.83
C ARG A 181 15.53 -18.47 -7.54
N ALA A 182 16.61 -18.96 -6.90
CA ALA A 182 17.45 -20.01 -7.48
C ALA A 182 16.67 -21.31 -7.75
N MET A 183 15.73 -21.67 -6.85
CA MET A 183 14.84 -22.81 -7.07
C MET A 183 13.91 -22.61 -8.26
N LEU A 184 13.25 -21.45 -8.37
CA LEU A 184 12.34 -21.14 -9.46
C LEU A 184 13.06 -21.11 -10.82
N ASP A 185 14.28 -20.58 -10.87
CA ASP A 185 15.10 -20.59 -12.08
C ASP A 185 15.46 -22.02 -12.49
N ARG A 186 15.86 -22.87 -11.54
CA ARG A 186 16.11 -24.29 -11.82
C ARG A 186 14.87 -24.97 -12.38
N ASP A 187 13.71 -24.76 -11.75
CA ASP A 187 12.46 -25.40 -12.17
C ASP A 187 12.02 -24.92 -13.56
N ARG A 188 12.20 -23.62 -13.86
CA ARG A 188 11.99 -23.06 -15.20
C ARG A 188 12.92 -23.70 -16.23
N CYS A 189 14.20 -23.88 -15.92
CA CYS A 189 15.13 -24.59 -16.81
C CYS A 189 14.70 -26.04 -17.06
N LEU A 190 14.19 -26.74 -16.05
CA LEU A 190 13.69 -28.11 -16.19
C LEU A 190 12.44 -28.18 -17.07
N GLU A 191 11.52 -27.23 -16.93
CA GLU A 191 10.33 -27.12 -17.79
C GLU A 191 10.72 -26.86 -19.24
N GLU A 192 11.61 -25.90 -19.49
CA GLU A 192 12.06 -25.58 -20.86
C GLU A 192 12.79 -26.77 -21.50
N ARG A 193 13.59 -27.52 -20.74
CA ARG A 193 14.22 -28.76 -21.23
C ARG A 193 13.22 -29.86 -21.57
N LYS A 194 12.04 -29.91 -20.93
CA LYS A 194 10.97 -30.86 -21.28
C LYS A 194 10.16 -30.44 -22.50
N ARG A 195 10.17 -29.15 -22.86
CA ARG A 195 9.48 -28.61 -24.03
C ARG A 195 10.25 -28.79 -25.33
N LEU A 196 11.58 -28.84 -25.24
CA LEU A 196 12.51 -29.17 -26.32
C LEU A 196 12.50 -30.68 -26.60
#